data_AF-A0A9D4TLF5-F1
#
_entry.id   AF-A0A9D4TLF5-F1
#
_cell.length_a   1.000
_cell.length_b   1.000
_cell.length_c   1.000
_cell.angle_alpha   90.00
_cell.angle_beta   90.00
_cell.angle_gamma   90.00
#
_symmetry.space_group_name_H-M   'P 1'
#
loop_
_entity.id
_entity.type
_entity.pdbx_description
1 polymer ?
#
loop_
_entity_poly.entity_id
_entity_poly.type
_entity_poly.pdbx_seq_one_letter_code
_entity_poly.pdbx_strand_id
1 'polypeptide(L)'
;MLTTAAHHPGEAQAMQEQPAPSRMSVLAASPAATQAIANFFAQQLHAADCYLLYGSVGAGKSYFSRAFIRAAADDDELPVPSPTFLLQNIYNEHPGPPIHHFDLYRLTQQYDLARLDLQSSFTQAVCLVEWPQRMGLQHLPQEHLALHISILSPAEQQQAQQQLAAAESSAVGSVDLGCQQGEPGGGAEEDAVDGSSIDDGSGDARWRRMWLTPMGKRWLPRLQLLQRALEQQGAQLGCHLEQRLSQ
;
A
#
# COMPACT_ATOMS: atom_id res chain seq x y z
N MET A 1 -65.03 -30.62 -18.70
CA MET A 1 -63.99 -29.58 -18.61
C MET A 1 -63.05 -29.94 -17.48
N LEU A 2 -61.91 -30.55 -17.80
CA LEU A 2 -60.77 -30.74 -16.89
C LEU A 2 -59.54 -30.61 -17.79
N THR A 3 -58.82 -29.49 -17.66
CA THR A 3 -57.60 -29.22 -18.43
C THR A 3 -56.42 -29.15 -17.48
N THR A 4 -55.42 -29.94 -17.84
CA THR A 4 -54.08 -30.14 -17.26
C THR A 4 -53.28 -28.84 -17.07
N ALA A 5 -52.61 -28.69 -15.93
CA ALA A 5 -51.53 -27.72 -15.74
C ALA A 5 -50.17 -28.42 -15.87
N ALA A 6 -49.38 -27.99 -16.85
CA ALA A 6 -48.03 -28.45 -17.12
C ALA A 6 -46.99 -27.71 -16.26
N HIS A 7 -45.87 -28.39 -16.02
CA HIS A 7 -44.65 -27.93 -15.36
C HIS A 7 -44.00 -26.71 -16.04
N HIS A 8 -43.39 -25.84 -15.24
CA HIS A 8 -42.17 -25.12 -15.64
C HIS A 8 -41.16 -25.07 -14.48
N PRO A 9 -39.99 -25.72 -14.61
CA PRO A 9 -38.79 -25.42 -13.84
C PRO A 9 -37.94 -24.39 -14.59
N GLY A 10 -37.45 -23.36 -13.90
CA GLY A 10 -36.56 -22.32 -14.43
C GLY A 10 -36.56 -21.13 -13.48
N GLU A 11 -35.46 -20.50 -13.08
CA GLU A 11 -34.11 -20.51 -13.63
C GLU A 11 -33.14 -20.32 -12.46
N ALA A 12 -32.17 -21.23 -12.32
CA ALA A 12 -30.96 -20.94 -11.57
C ALA A 12 -30.19 -19.89 -12.37
N GLN A 13 -30.28 -18.63 -11.94
CA GLN A 13 -29.46 -17.57 -12.50
C GLN A 13 -27.99 -17.92 -12.29
N ALA A 14 -27.31 -18.18 -13.40
CA ALA A 14 -25.87 -18.36 -13.44
C ALA A 14 -25.23 -17.10 -12.83
N MET A 15 -24.67 -17.22 -11.63
CA MET A 15 -23.66 -16.30 -11.13
C MET A 15 -22.51 -16.35 -12.14
N GLN A 16 -22.46 -15.35 -13.02
CA GLN A 16 -21.29 -15.08 -13.84
C GLN A 16 -20.13 -14.88 -12.87
N GLU A 17 -19.19 -15.82 -12.85
CA GLU A 17 -17.91 -15.67 -12.16
C GLU A 17 -17.26 -14.41 -12.71
N GLN A 18 -17.28 -13.33 -11.92
CA GLN A 18 -16.54 -12.13 -12.23
C GLN A 18 -15.06 -12.52 -12.25
N PRO A 19 -14.29 -12.15 -13.29
CA PRO A 19 -12.86 -12.44 -13.31
C PRO A 19 -12.23 -11.82 -12.06
N ALA A 20 -11.37 -12.58 -11.39
CA ALA A 20 -10.65 -12.10 -10.21
C ALA A 20 -9.94 -10.77 -10.56
N PRO A 21 -10.00 -9.75 -9.68
CA PRO A 21 -9.43 -8.45 -10.00
C PRO A 21 -7.93 -8.58 -10.30
N SER A 22 -7.49 -7.93 -11.39
CA SER A 22 -6.10 -7.88 -11.80
C SER A 22 -5.26 -7.25 -10.69
N ARG A 23 -4.43 -8.05 -10.01
CA ARG A 23 -3.55 -7.60 -8.93
C ARG A 23 -2.11 -7.42 -9.41
N MET A 24 -1.42 -6.47 -8.82
CA MET A 24 0.04 -6.27 -8.96
C MET A 24 0.74 -6.68 -7.67
N SER A 25 1.96 -7.19 -7.73
CA SER A 25 2.78 -7.43 -6.53
C SER A 25 4.19 -6.89 -6.66
N VAL A 26 4.67 -6.26 -5.59
CA VAL A 26 5.96 -5.58 -5.51
C VAL A 26 6.68 -6.02 -4.23
N LEU A 27 7.97 -6.30 -4.33
CA LEU A 27 8.87 -6.43 -3.19
C LEU A 27 9.48 -5.06 -2.88
N ALA A 28 9.26 -4.58 -1.66
CA ALA A 28 9.97 -3.44 -1.09
C ALA A 28 11.12 -3.98 -0.23
N ALA A 29 12.35 -3.77 -0.68
CA ALA A 29 13.57 -4.29 -0.07
C ALA A 29 14.02 -3.49 1.17
N SER A 30 13.35 -2.38 1.48
CA SER A 30 13.68 -1.49 2.58
C SER A 30 12.46 -0.65 3.01
N PRO A 31 12.54 0.05 4.15
CA PRO A 31 11.58 1.08 4.53
C PRO A 31 11.50 2.19 3.47
N ALA A 32 12.64 2.67 2.97
CA ALA A 32 12.70 3.65 1.89
C ALA A 32 11.97 3.19 0.61
N ALA A 33 12.03 1.90 0.27
CA ALA A 33 11.24 1.34 -0.83
C ALA A 33 9.73 1.40 -0.56
N THR A 34 9.30 1.13 0.68
CA THR A 34 7.89 1.29 1.08
C THR A 34 7.45 2.76 1.01
N GLN A 35 8.31 3.68 1.45
CA GLN A 35 8.10 5.12 1.34
C GLN A 35 7.99 5.56 -0.12
N ALA A 36 8.84 5.09 -1.02
CA ALA A 36 8.77 5.42 -2.45
C ALA A 36 7.41 5.06 -3.07
N ILE A 37 6.85 3.89 -2.71
CA ILE A 37 5.52 3.48 -3.16
C ILE A 37 4.42 4.39 -2.55
N ALA A 38 4.54 4.77 -1.28
CA ALA A 38 3.60 5.70 -0.63
C ALA A 38 3.64 7.08 -1.29
N ASN A 39 4.84 7.62 -1.55
CA ASN A 39 5.06 8.91 -2.18
C ASN A 39 4.47 8.97 -3.59
N PHE A 40 4.59 7.90 -4.37
CA PHE A 40 3.97 7.84 -5.71
C PHE A 40 2.47 8.13 -5.65
N PHE A 41 1.76 7.53 -4.69
CA PHE A 41 0.32 7.74 -4.55
C PHE A 41 -0.02 9.12 -3.93
N ALA A 42 0.84 9.63 -3.05
CA ALA A 42 0.66 10.94 -2.42
C ALA A 42 0.72 12.11 -3.43
N GLN A 43 1.34 11.91 -4.60
CA GLN A 43 1.43 12.95 -5.64
C GLN A 43 0.14 13.14 -6.47
N GLN A 44 -0.84 12.24 -6.37
CA GLN A 44 -2.07 12.28 -7.18
C GLN A 44 -3.32 12.09 -6.32
N LEU A 45 -3.60 13.09 -5.50
CA LEU A 45 -4.71 13.07 -4.56
C LEU A 45 -6.00 13.58 -5.20
N HIS A 46 -7.06 12.76 -5.12
CA HIS A 46 -8.41 13.16 -5.48
C HIS A 46 -9.36 12.82 -4.35
N ALA A 47 -10.41 13.64 -4.19
CA ALA A 47 -11.49 13.31 -3.27
C ALA A 47 -12.05 11.92 -3.62
N ALA A 48 -12.49 11.20 -2.58
CA ALA A 48 -12.93 9.83 -2.65
C ALA A 48 -11.86 8.80 -3.06
N ASP A 49 -10.56 9.15 -3.02
CA ASP A 49 -9.50 8.14 -3.03
C ASP A 49 -9.49 7.40 -1.69
N CYS A 50 -9.56 6.08 -1.73
CA CYS A 50 -9.52 5.25 -0.53
C CYS A 50 -8.49 4.13 -0.66
N TYR A 51 -7.54 4.10 0.27
CA TYR A 51 -6.49 3.10 0.39
C TYR A 51 -6.78 2.22 1.62
N LEU A 52 -7.01 0.93 1.39
CA LEU A 52 -7.31 -0.04 2.44
C LEU A 52 -6.06 -0.85 2.76
N LEU A 53 -5.51 -0.66 3.95
CA LEU A 53 -4.21 -1.20 4.37
C LEU A 53 -4.40 -2.46 5.22
N TYR A 54 -4.09 -3.61 4.62
CA TYR A 54 -4.13 -4.93 5.25
C TYR A 54 -2.71 -5.40 5.60
N GLY A 55 -2.58 -6.16 6.68
CA GLY A 55 -1.32 -6.74 7.10
C GLY A 55 -1.29 -7.04 8.59
N SER A 56 -0.39 -7.92 9.03
CA SER A 56 -0.19 -8.23 10.45
C SER A 56 0.32 -7.02 11.25
N VAL A 57 0.33 -7.12 12.57
CA VAL A 57 0.97 -6.12 13.44
C VAL A 57 2.45 -6.00 13.04
N GLY A 58 2.96 -4.79 12.92
CA GLY A 58 4.34 -4.53 12.51
C GLY A 58 4.62 -4.66 11.00
N ALA A 59 3.62 -5.04 10.17
CA ALA A 59 3.82 -5.16 8.72
C ALA A 59 4.24 -3.85 8.01
N GLY A 60 4.02 -2.69 8.64
CA GLY A 60 4.37 -1.38 8.09
C GLY A 60 3.18 -0.58 7.54
N LYS A 61 1.95 -0.92 7.93
CA LYS A 61 0.74 -0.14 7.55
C LYS A 61 0.84 1.33 7.99
N SER A 62 1.13 1.57 9.26
CA SER A 62 1.27 2.94 9.78
C SER A 62 2.51 3.65 9.27
N TYR A 63 3.56 2.92 8.91
CA TYR A 63 4.73 3.47 8.21
C TYR A 63 4.33 3.97 6.81
N PHE A 64 3.59 3.16 6.04
CA PHE A 64 3.06 3.56 4.74
C PHE A 64 2.14 4.79 4.85
N SER A 65 1.20 4.81 5.81
CA SER A 65 0.30 5.96 6.02
C SER A 65 1.07 7.24 6.33
N ARG A 66 2.07 7.14 7.22
CA ARG A 66 2.92 8.27 7.62
C ARG A 66 3.76 8.79 6.46
N ALA A 67 4.42 7.91 5.71
CA ALA A 67 5.15 8.27 4.50
C ALA A 67 4.24 8.98 3.48
N PHE A 68 3.04 8.45 3.26
CA PHE A 68 2.05 9.05 2.36
C PHE A 68 1.67 10.47 2.78
N ILE A 69 1.31 10.67 4.04
CA ILE A 69 0.84 11.97 4.55
C ILE A 69 1.97 13.01 4.51
N ARG A 70 3.19 12.62 4.91
CA ARG A 70 4.38 13.48 4.86
C ARG A 70 4.70 13.91 3.42
N ALA A 71 4.65 12.97 2.48
CA ALA A 71 4.87 13.26 1.07
C ALA A 71 3.78 14.16 0.47
N ALA A 72 2.52 14.01 0.91
CA ALA A 72 1.45 14.91 0.49
C ALA A 72 1.67 16.33 1.02
N ALA A 73 2.10 16.47 2.29
CA ALA A 73 2.36 17.73 2.96
C ALA A 73 3.68 18.41 2.56
N ASP A 74 4.55 17.71 1.83
CA ASP A 74 5.93 18.14 1.55
C ASP A 74 6.70 18.45 2.85
N ASP A 75 6.47 17.63 3.89
CA ASP A 75 7.06 17.78 5.22
C ASP A 75 7.39 16.39 5.81
N ASP A 76 8.65 15.99 5.73
CA ASP A 76 9.17 14.72 6.25
C ASP A 76 9.16 14.63 7.79
N GLU A 77 9.09 15.77 8.48
CA GLU A 77 9.10 15.86 9.95
C GLU A 77 7.69 15.94 10.54
N LEU A 78 6.65 16.11 9.70
CA LEU A 78 5.25 16.21 10.13
C LEU A 78 4.90 15.08 11.11
N PRO A 79 4.37 15.39 12.31
CA PRO A 79 3.93 14.38 13.25
C PRO A 79 2.69 13.62 12.74
N VAL A 80 2.89 12.36 12.35
CA VAL A 80 1.82 11.47 11.92
C VAL A 80 1.76 10.24 12.85
N PRO A 81 1.30 10.42 14.11
CA PRO A 81 1.12 9.30 15.02
C PRO A 81 0.00 8.40 14.51
N SER A 82 0.09 7.09 14.74
CA SER A 82 -1.02 6.20 14.41
C SER A 82 -2.25 6.58 15.26
N PRO A 83 -3.43 6.80 14.66
CA PRO A 83 -4.65 7.16 15.38
C PRO A 83 -5.27 5.97 16.10
N THR A 84 -4.50 4.99 16.58
CA THR A 84 -5.01 3.74 17.15
C THR A 84 -6.01 3.96 18.32
N PHE A 85 -5.88 5.05 19.08
CA PHE A 85 -6.80 5.40 20.17
C PHE A 85 -7.92 6.38 19.76
N LEU A 86 -7.61 7.32 18.88
CA LEU A 86 -8.59 8.30 18.37
C LEU A 86 -9.45 7.73 17.25
N LEU A 87 -9.06 6.58 16.71
CA LEU A 87 -9.55 5.90 15.51
C LEU A 87 -9.39 6.71 14.21
N GLN A 88 -9.30 8.03 14.27
CA GLN A 88 -9.11 8.93 13.14
C GLN A 88 -8.22 10.13 13.49
N ASN A 89 -7.33 10.49 12.56
CA ASN A 89 -6.69 11.80 12.46
C ASN A 89 -7.03 12.43 11.10
N ILE A 90 -7.09 13.76 11.04
CA ILE A 90 -7.35 14.53 9.82
C ILE A 90 -6.16 15.46 9.58
N TYR A 91 -5.65 15.44 8.35
CA TYR A 91 -4.52 16.26 7.90
C TYR A 91 -4.98 17.17 6.77
N ASN A 92 -4.65 18.46 6.88
CA ASN A 92 -5.01 19.52 5.94
C ASN A 92 -3.79 20.30 5.45
N GLU A 93 -2.58 19.89 5.87
CA GLU A 93 -1.30 20.56 5.64
C GLU A 93 -0.77 20.34 4.21
N HIS A 94 -1.65 20.31 3.19
CA HIS A 94 -1.27 20.18 1.78
C HIS A 94 -2.31 20.79 0.83
N PRO A 95 -1.96 21.12 -0.42
CA PRO A 95 -2.94 21.55 -1.42
C PRO A 95 -3.73 20.33 -1.92
N GLY A 96 -4.94 20.11 -1.41
CA GLY A 96 -5.82 19.03 -1.88
C GLY A 96 -7.02 18.77 -0.96
N PRO A 97 -7.78 17.69 -1.23
CA PRO A 97 -8.79 17.21 -0.29
C PRO A 97 -8.13 16.78 1.03
N PRO A 98 -8.82 16.91 2.18
CA PRO A 98 -8.28 16.48 3.46
C PRO A 98 -7.90 14.99 3.43
N ILE A 99 -6.81 14.63 4.11
CA ILE A 99 -6.45 13.21 4.32
C ILE A 99 -7.02 12.75 5.66
N HIS A 100 -7.89 11.75 5.62
CA HIS A 100 -8.41 11.08 6.79
C HIS A 100 -7.65 9.77 6.99
N HIS A 101 -6.87 9.71 8.07
CA HIS A 101 -6.14 8.51 8.47
C HIS A 101 -6.94 7.79 9.55
N PHE A 102 -7.38 6.57 9.25
CA PHE A 102 -8.11 5.71 10.17
C PHE A 102 -7.25 4.52 10.60
N ASP A 103 -7.27 4.19 11.89
CA ASP A 103 -6.74 2.93 12.41
C ASP A 103 -7.82 2.20 13.20
N LEU A 104 -8.38 1.17 12.58
CA LEU A 104 -9.50 0.41 13.12
C LEU A 104 -9.07 -0.78 13.98
N TYR A 105 -7.77 -0.92 14.31
CA TYR A 105 -7.26 -2.08 15.06
C TYR A 105 -8.03 -2.35 16.36
N ARG A 106 -8.37 -1.26 17.08
CA ARG A 106 -9.07 -1.26 18.37
C ARG A 106 -10.58 -1.06 18.28
N LEU A 107 -11.13 -0.97 17.07
CA LEU A 107 -12.56 -0.76 16.86
C LEU A 107 -13.39 -1.87 17.51
N THR A 108 -14.38 -1.49 18.31
CA THR A 108 -15.32 -2.41 18.98
C THR A 108 -16.72 -2.36 18.34
N GLN A 109 -17.47 -3.47 18.41
CA GLN A 109 -18.49 -3.86 17.43
C GLN A 109 -19.82 -3.07 17.35
N GLN A 110 -20.08 -1.96 18.08
CA GLN A 110 -21.44 -1.36 18.01
C GLN A 110 -21.54 0.17 18.02
N TYR A 111 -20.65 0.90 18.68
CA TYR A 111 -20.79 2.37 18.82
C TYR A 111 -19.72 3.20 18.11
N ASP A 112 -18.60 2.60 17.73
CA ASP A 112 -17.46 3.38 17.23
C ASP A 112 -17.56 3.67 15.72
N LEU A 113 -18.08 2.76 14.88
CA LEU A 113 -18.15 2.98 13.43
C LEU A 113 -19.05 4.14 13.02
N ALA A 114 -20.22 4.25 13.65
CA ALA A 114 -21.17 5.32 13.35
C ALA A 114 -20.60 6.72 13.68
N ARG A 115 -19.63 6.81 14.60
CA ARG A 115 -18.97 8.06 14.99
C ARG A 115 -17.88 8.51 14.01
N LEU A 116 -17.37 7.60 13.17
CA LEU A 116 -16.29 7.89 12.22
C LEU A 116 -16.76 8.55 10.92
N ASP A 117 -18.08 8.67 10.72
CA ASP A 117 -18.70 9.23 9.50
C ASP A 117 -18.00 8.76 8.20
N LEU A 118 -17.79 7.44 8.10
CA LEU A 118 -17.02 6.83 7.02
C LEU A 118 -17.63 7.12 5.65
N GLN A 119 -18.96 7.18 5.55
CA GLN A 119 -19.63 7.48 4.28
C GLN A 119 -19.27 8.87 3.75
N SER A 120 -19.33 9.90 4.60
CA SER A 120 -18.92 11.24 4.21
C SER A 120 -17.44 11.28 3.85
N SER A 121 -16.59 10.70 4.71
CA SER A 121 -15.14 10.64 4.50
C SER A 121 -14.77 10.00 3.15
N PHE A 122 -15.34 8.85 2.82
CA PHE A 122 -15.09 8.16 1.54
C PHE A 122 -15.56 8.92 0.30
N THR A 123 -16.32 10.00 0.44
CA THR A 123 -16.77 10.82 -0.70
C THR A 123 -16.04 12.16 -0.79
N GLN A 124 -15.55 12.71 0.33
CA GLN A 124 -15.02 14.07 0.40
C GLN A 124 -13.50 14.12 0.62
N ALA A 125 -12.92 13.08 1.22
CA ALA A 125 -11.53 13.05 1.65
C ALA A 125 -10.70 12.05 0.82
N VAL A 126 -9.39 12.08 1.04
CA VAL A 126 -8.51 10.94 0.77
C VAL A 126 -8.45 10.10 2.04
N CYS A 127 -8.82 8.81 1.96
CA CYS A 127 -8.86 7.94 3.13
C CYS A 127 -7.71 6.93 3.12
N LEU A 128 -6.94 6.88 4.21
CA LEU A 128 -5.99 5.81 4.52
C LEU A 128 -6.58 4.99 5.65
N VAL A 129 -7.01 3.75 5.40
CA VAL A 129 -7.71 2.93 6.40
C VAL A 129 -6.88 1.71 6.77
N GLU A 130 -6.32 1.70 7.98
CA GLU A 130 -5.66 0.53 8.55
C GLU A 130 -6.65 -0.42 9.21
N TRP A 131 -6.40 -1.72 9.06
CA TRP A 131 -7.28 -2.79 9.55
C TRP A 131 -8.73 -2.69 9.01
N PRO A 132 -8.91 -2.45 7.70
CA PRO A 132 -10.21 -2.23 7.09
C PRO A 132 -11.19 -3.40 7.30
N GLN A 133 -10.70 -4.63 7.50
CA GLN A 133 -11.54 -5.79 7.84
C GLN A 133 -12.39 -5.59 9.12
N ARG A 134 -12.01 -4.67 10.00
CA ARG A 134 -12.75 -4.34 11.23
C ARG A 134 -14.04 -3.57 10.95
N MET A 135 -14.14 -2.86 9.83
CA MET A 135 -15.35 -2.10 9.50
C MET A 135 -16.49 -2.97 8.97
N GLY A 136 -16.19 -4.18 8.47
CA GLY A 136 -17.16 -5.05 7.81
C GLY A 136 -17.33 -4.74 6.32
N LEU A 137 -17.61 -5.79 5.53
CA LEU A 137 -17.64 -5.70 4.06
C LEU A 137 -18.68 -4.71 3.53
N GLN A 138 -19.79 -4.53 4.25
CA GLN A 138 -20.88 -3.63 3.86
C GLN A 138 -20.53 -2.14 3.92
N HIS A 139 -19.42 -1.78 4.57
CA HIS A 139 -18.95 -0.40 4.67
C HIS A 139 -17.80 -0.09 3.70
N LEU A 140 -17.33 -1.09 2.93
CA LEU A 140 -16.26 -0.87 1.95
C LEU A 140 -16.75 0.04 0.81
N PRO A 141 -15.99 1.07 0.44
CA PRO A 141 -16.33 1.89 -0.73
C PRO A 141 -16.18 1.06 -2.02
N GLN A 142 -17.00 1.33 -3.03
CA GLN A 142 -16.96 0.59 -4.31
C GLN A 142 -15.65 0.81 -5.08
N GLU A 143 -15.09 2.01 -5.00
CA GLU A 143 -13.82 2.38 -5.62
C GLU A 143 -12.75 2.51 -4.53
N HIS A 144 -11.76 1.62 -4.51
CA HIS A 144 -10.65 1.66 -3.56
C HIS A 144 -9.43 0.88 -4.06
N LEU A 145 -8.28 1.13 -3.43
CA LEU A 145 -7.08 0.32 -3.60
C LEU A 145 -6.88 -0.54 -2.35
N ALA A 146 -7.01 -1.85 -2.48
CA ALA A 146 -6.66 -2.78 -1.41
C ALA A 146 -5.16 -3.09 -1.46
N LEU A 147 -4.43 -2.67 -0.42
CA LEU A 147 -3.01 -2.87 -0.26
C LEU A 147 -2.74 -3.87 0.87
N HIS A 148 -2.29 -5.07 0.51
CA HIS A 148 -1.86 -6.08 1.48
C HIS A 148 -0.35 -6.03 1.64
N ILE A 149 0.11 -5.85 2.88
CA ILE A 149 1.53 -5.76 3.23
C ILE A 149 1.90 -6.96 4.10
N SER A 150 2.89 -7.74 3.68
CA SER A 150 3.45 -8.84 4.43
C SER A 150 4.96 -8.71 4.55
N ILE A 151 5.49 -8.95 5.73
CA ILE A 151 6.93 -9.13 5.94
C ILE A 151 7.32 -10.50 5.37
N LEU A 152 8.43 -10.56 4.64
CA LEU A 152 9.01 -11.83 4.21
C LEU A 152 9.73 -12.51 5.38
N SER A 153 9.61 -13.83 5.45
CA SER A 153 10.49 -14.63 6.29
C SER A 153 11.93 -14.57 5.77
N PRO A 154 12.94 -14.88 6.61
CA PRO A 154 14.35 -14.89 6.17
C PRO A 154 14.60 -15.78 4.95
N ALA A 155 13.92 -16.94 4.86
CA ALA A 155 14.04 -17.86 3.74
C ALA A 155 13.45 -17.27 2.44
N GLU A 156 12.27 -16.65 2.53
CA GLU A 156 11.65 -15.97 1.38
C GLU A 156 12.50 -14.79 0.91
N GLN A 157 13.06 -14.01 1.84
CA GLN A 157 13.93 -12.89 1.52
C GLN A 157 15.21 -13.36 0.82
N GLN A 158 15.86 -14.41 1.32
CA GLN A 158 17.05 -14.99 0.68
C GLN A 158 16.74 -15.51 -0.72
N GLN A 159 15.60 -16.19 -0.91
CA GLN A 159 15.16 -16.66 -2.22
C GLN A 159 14.92 -15.50 -3.19
N ALA A 160 14.24 -14.44 -2.75
CA ALA A 160 14.00 -13.26 -3.57
C ALA A 160 15.31 -12.57 -3.97
N GLN A 161 16.25 -12.44 -3.05
CA GLN A 161 17.58 -11.88 -3.33
C GLN A 161 18.35 -12.69 -4.39
N GLN A 162 18.32 -14.02 -4.30
CA GLN A 162 18.96 -14.90 -5.29
C GLN A 162 18.32 -14.76 -6.68
N GLN A 163 16.99 -14.67 -6.75
CA GLN A 163 16.27 -14.51 -8.01
C GLN A 163 16.60 -13.17 -8.68
N LEU A 164 16.70 -12.09 -7.89
CA LEU A 164 17.08 -10.77 -8.40
C LEU A 164 18.53 -10.75 -8.89
N ALA A 165 19.47 -11.28 -8.11
CA ALA A 165 20.88 -11.37 -8.51
C ALA A 165 21.08 -12.22 -9.79
N ALA A 166 20.30 -13.29 -9.95
CA ALA A 166 20.33 -14.13 -11.16
C ALA A 166 19.76 -13.39 -12.40
N ALA A 167 18.72 -12.57 -12.22
CA ALA A 167 18.14 -11.76 -13.29
C ALA A 167 19.11 -10.67 -13.75
N GLU A 168 19.80 -10.00 -12.82
CA GLU A 168 20.83 -9.02 -13.13
C GLU A 168 22.02 -9.66 -13.85
N SER A 169 22.50 -10.82 -13.39
CA SER A 169 23.58 -11.55 -14.05
C SER A 169 23.22 -11.98 -15.48
N SER A 170 21.94 -12.27 -15.73
CA SER A 170 21.43 -12.62 -17.07
C SER A 170 21.30 -11.39 -17.99
N ALA A 171 21.09 -10.19 -17.43
CA ALA A 171 21.04 -8.94 -18.16
C ALA A 171 22.44 -8.35 -18.48
N VAL A 172 23.44 -8.65 -17.64
CA VAL A 172 24.81 -8.12 -17.74
C VAL A 172 25.72 -8.96 -18.66
N GLY A 173 25.22 -10.04 -19.28
CA GLY A 173 25.95 -10.84 -20.29
C GLY A 173 26.36 -10.10 -21.59
N SER A 174 26.28 -8.76 -21.62
CA SER A 174 26.67 -7.90 -22.73
C SER A 174 27.12 -6.51 -22.23
N VAL A 175 28.07 -6.42 -21.30
CA VAL A 175 28.90 -5.21 -21.15
C VAL A 175 30.19 -5.54 -20.38
N ASP A 176 31.29 -5.58 -21.12
CA ASP A 176 32.66 -5.49 -20.61
C ASP A 176 32.98 -4.01 -20.37
N LEU A 177 33.43 -3.66 -19.17
CA LEU A 177 34.33 -2.53 -18.87
C LEU A 177 34.59 -2.49 -17.36
N GLY A 178 35.82 -2.81 -16.99
CA GLY A 178 36.33 -2.64 -15.63
C GLY A 178 36.72 -1.19 -15.32
N CYS A 179 36.77 -0.86 -14.03
CA CYS A 179 37.86 -0.10 -13.40
C CYS A 179 37.63 0.00 -11.88
N GLN A 180 38.73 0.26 -11.17
CA GLN A 180 39.04 -0.19 -9.81
C GLN A 180 38.66 0.78 -8.69
N GLN A 181 38.70 0.19 -7.50
CA GLN A 181 38.47 0.69 -6.13
C GLN A 181 39.22 1.98 -5.74
N GLY A 182 38.59 2.73 -4.83
CA GLY A 182 39.24 3.69 -3.92
C GLY A 182 38.32 4.04 -2.74
N GLU A 183 38.76 3.77 -1.53
CA GLU A 183 38.24 4.16 -0.20
C GLU A 183 39.48 4.28 0.72
N PRO A 184 39.45 4.88 1.94
CA PRO A 184 38.45 5.76 2.57
C PRO A 184 39.08 6.99 3.26
N GLY A 185 38.27 7.86 3.88
CA GLY A 185 38.73 8.91 4.80
C GLY A 185 37.58 9.49 5.64
N GLY A 186 37.65 9.34 6.97
CA GLY A 186 36.55 9.52 7.92
C GLY A 186 36.48 10.87 8.65
N GLY A 187 35.63 10.93 9.69
CA GLY A 187 35.54 12.04 10.64
C GLY A 187 34.12 12.22 11.20
N ALA A 188 33.98 12.10 12.51
CA ALA A 188 32.73 12.04 13.29
C ALA A 188 32.12 13.43 13.60
N GLU A 189 30.84 13.46 14.00
CA GLU A 189 30.41 13.87 15.35
C GLU A 189 28.90 13.69 15.54
N GLU A 190 28.54 13.31 16.77
CA GLU A 190 27.21 13.02 17.29
C GLU A 190 26.58 14.30 17.85
N ASP A 191 25.29 14.53 17.64
CA ASP A 191 24.49 15.38 18.51
C ASP A 191 23.17 14.69 18.86
N ALA A 192 22.92 14.60 20.17
CA ALA A 192 21.77 13.95 20.78
C ALA A 192 20.56 14.88 20.82
N VAL A 193 19.40 14.41 20.36
CA VAL A 193 18.09 15.07 20.58
C VAL A 193 17.02 14.05 21.00
N ASP A 194 16.59 14.22 22.26
CA ASP A 194 15.28 14.02 22.88
C ASP A 194 14.20 13.11 22.23
N GLY A 195 14.07 11.90 22.76
CA GLY A 195 12.92 11.58 23.64
C GLY A 195 11.53 11.34 23.06
N SER A 196 11.31 11.40 21.75
CA SER A 196 10.16 10.73 21.13
C SER A 196 10.68 9.83 20.02
N SER A 197 10.48 8.52 20.14
CA SER A 197 11.02 7.55 19.19
C SER A 197 10.35 7.75 17.82
N ILE A 198 10.96 8.60 16.99
CA ILE A 198 10.72 8.67 15.56
C ILE A 198 11.25 7.35 15.01
N ASP A 199 10.34 6.40 14.84
CA ASP A 199 10.61 5.16 14.11
C ASP A 199 10.77 5.53 12.63
N ASP A 200 11.98 5.95 12.25
CA ASP A 200 12.43 6.19 10.88
C ASP A 200 12.60 4.88 10.09
N GLY A 201 12.50 3.75 10.78
CA GLY A 201 12.70 2.41 10.22
C GLY A 201 14.16 2.12 9.85
N SER A 202 15.13 2.97 10.17
CA SER A 202 16.52 2.88 9.70
C SER A 202 17.24 1.56 10.07
N GLY A 203 16.75 0.84 11.08
CA GLY A 203 17.23 -0.50 11.47
C GLY A 203 16.45 -1.69 10.90
N ASP A 204 15.36 -1.46 10.16
CA ASP A 204 14.48 -2.53 9.68
C ASP A 204 14.90 -3.06 8.30
N ALA A 205 15.73 -4.10 8.31
CA ALA A 205 16.20 -4.79 7.10
C ALA A 205 15.18 -5.78 6.49
N ARG A 206 13.96 -5.86 7.02
CA ARG A 206 12.98 -6.86 6.59
C ARG A 206 12.31 -6.41 5.29
N TRP A 207 12.35 -7.28 4.30
CA TRP A 207 11.65 -7.06 3.03
C TRP A 207 10.15 -7.21 3.21
N ARG A 208 9.39 -6.45 2.44
CA ARG A 208 7.93 -6.49 2.43
C ARG A 208 7.45 -6.87 1.04
N ARG A 209 6.49 -7.79 0.97
CA ARG A 209 5.69 -8.01 -0.22
C ARG A 209 4.40 -7.21 -0.10
N MET A 210 4.12 -6.43 -1.14
CA MET A 210 2.95 -5.57 -1.24
C MET A 210 2.11 -6.04 -2.41
N TRP A 211 0.88 -6.46 -2.16
CA TRP A 211 -0.10 -6.75 -3.21
C TRP A 211 -1.07 -5.58 -3.33
N LEU A 212 -1.18 -5.05 -4.54
CA LEU A 212 -2.02 -3.91 -4.90
C LEU A 212 -3.18 -4.43 -5.74
N THR A 213 -4.38 -4.39 -5.19
CA THR A 213 -5.60 -4.85 -5.87
C THR A 213 -6.52 -3.65 -6.10
N PRO A 214 -6.66 -3.17 -7.35
CA PRO A 214 -7.56 -2.08 -7.69
C PRO A 214 -9.00 -2.57 -7.67
N MET A 215 -9.88 -1.83 -7.00
CA MET A 215 -11.33 -2.04 -7.01
C MET A 215 -11.98 -0.82 -7.66
N GLY A 216 -12.74 -1.06 -8.72
CA GLY A 216 -13.34 0.00 -9.51
C GLY A 216 -12.43 0.54 -10.62
N LYS A 217 -12.99 1.40 -11.48
CA LYS A 217 -12.37 1.77 -12.77
C LYS A 217 -11.29 2.85 -12.62
N ARG A 218 -11.30 3.64 -11.55
CA ARG A 218 -10.37 4.77 -11.38
C ARG A 218 -8.94 4.33 -11.06
N TRP A 219 -8.78 3.15 -10.48
CA TRP A 219 -7.50 2.68 -9.94
C TRP A 219 -6.61 1.98 -10.96
N LEU A 220 -7.20 1.29 -11.95
CA LEU A 220 -6.42 0.55 -12.92
C LEU A 220 -5.42 1.43 -13.69
N PRO A 221 -5.80 2.62 -14.23
CA PRO A 221 -4.84 3.51 -14.89
C PRO A 221 -3.72 3.99 -13.97
N ARG A 222 -4.02 4.24 -12.69
CA ARG A 222 -3.02 4.70 -11.71
C ARG A 222 -2.02 3.61 -11.35
N LEU A 223 -2.48 2.37 -11.18
CA LEU A 223 -1.57 1.25 -10.96
C LEU A 223 -0.74 0.94 -12.21
N GLN A 224 -1.27 1.15 -13.41
CA GLN A 224 -0.47 1.05 -14.64
C GLN A 224 0.65 2.12 -14.68
N LEU A 225 0.39 3.34 -14.19
CA LEU A 225 1.43 4.36 -14.05
C LEU A 225 2.49 3.94 -13.02
N LEU A 226 2.07 3.43 -11.86
CA LEU A 226 3.00 2.89 -10.85
C LEU A 226 3.84 1.76 -11.43
N GLN A 227 3.21 0.82 -12.14
CA GLN A 227 3.91 -0.29 -12.77
C GLN A 227 5.03 0.21 -13.70
N ARG A 228 4.73 1.18 -14.57
CA ARG A 228 5.73 1.77 -15.48
C ARG A 228 6.85 2.48 -14.71
N ALA A 229 6.51 3.23 -13.66
CA ALA A 229 7.50 3.90 -12.82
C ALA A 229 8.43 2.89 -12.14
N LEU A 230 7.89 1.79 -11.62
CA LEU A 230 8.66 0.70 -11.01
C LEU A 230 9.51 -0.07 -12.03
N GLU A 231 9.01 -0.26 -13.26
CA GLU A 231 9.80 -0.87 -14.34
C GLU A 231 10.99 0.00 -14.75
N GLN A 232 10.87 1.32 -14.65
CA GLN A 232 11.93 2.26 -15.02
C GLN A 232 12.93 2.55 -13.89
N GLN A 233 12.44 2.73 -12.67
CA GLN A 233 13.21 3.27 -11.54
C GLN A 233 13.16 2.38 -10.30
N GLY A 234 12.35 1.32 -10.30
CA GLY A 234 12.09 0.49 -9.12
C GLY A 234 13.36 -0.09 -8.52
N ALA A 235 14.29 -0.59 -9.33
CA ALA A 235 15.56 -1.15 -8.84
C ALA A 235 16.38 -0.13 -8.03
N GLN A 236 16.43 1.13 -8.46
CA GLN A 236 17.14 2.21 -7.75
C GLN A 236 16.45 2.57 -6.43
N LEU A 237 15.13 2.38 -6.36
CA LEU A 237 14.29 2.63 -5.18
C LEU A 237 14.16 1.39 -4.27
N GLY A 238 14.84 0.28 -4.57
CA GLY A 238 14.70 -0.99 -3.84
C GLY A 238 13.30 -1.62 -3.97
N CYS A 239 12.57 -1.29 -5.04
CA CYS A 239 11.25 -1.81 -5.36
C CYS A 239 11.33 -2.76 -6.56
N HIS A 240 10.97 -4.03 -6.38
CA HIS A 240 11.06 -5.05 -7.42
C HIS A 240 9.67 -5.59 -7.78
N LEU A 241 9.26 -5.42 -9.03
CA LEU A 241 7.97 -5.89 -9.52
C LEU A 241 7.97 -7.41 -9.73
N GLU A 242 7.18 -8.14 -8.95
CA GLU A 242 7.04 -9.61 -9.06
C GLU A 242 5.91 -10.02 -9.99
N GLN A 243 4.75 -9.35 -9.88
CA GLN A 243 3.57 -9.64 -10.68
C GLN A 243 3.07 -8.34 -11.32
N ARG A 244 2.97 -8.32 -12.65
CA ARG A 244 2.36 -7.23 -13.43
C ARG A 244 0.84 -7.32 -13.39
N LEU A 245 0.18 -6.18 -13.62
CA LEU A 245 -1.22 -6.19 -14.01
C LEU A 245 -1.38 -6.94 -15.33
N SER A 246 -2.40 -7.79 -15.42
CA SER A 246 -2.82 -8.38 -16.70
C SER A 246 -3.28 -7.26 -17.63
N GLN A 247 -2.79 -7.29 -18.88
CA GLN A 247 -3.19 -6.34 -19.93
C GLN A 247 -4.65 -6.54 -20.34
#